data_AF-A0A7R9DKD3-F1
#
_entry.id   AF-A0A7R9DKD3-F1
#
_cell.length_a   1.000
_cell.length_b   1.000
_cell.length_c   1.000
_cell.angle_alpha   90.00
_cell.angle_beta   90.00
_cell.angle_gamma   90.00
#
_symmetry.space_group_name_H-M   'P 1'
#
loop_
_entity.id
_entity.type
_entity.pdbx_description
1 polymer ?
#
loop_
_entity_poly.entity_id
_entity_poly.type
_entity_poly.pdbx_seq_one_letter_code
_entity_poly.pdbx_strand_id
1 'polypeptide(L)'
;MAPKQEIILKGFQVNWMNLRDADTGQILWQGQTDISLPTVEHQAKVPKKILKCRAVSREINFSSIEPMEKFRLEQKVLFKGRCLEEWFFDFGFVIPNSTNTWQSLIEAAPESQMMPANVLK
;
A
#
# COMPACT_ATOMS: atom_id res chain seq x y z
N MET A 1 13.80 -24.74 -14.02
CA MET A 1 13.99 -23.34 -13.63
C MET A 1 12.69 -22.87 -12.98
N ALA A 2 12.77 -22.12 -11.88
CA ALA A 2 11.56 -21.57 -11.26
C ALA A 2 10.91 -20.52 -12.20
N PRO A 3 9.58 -20.39 -12.22
CA PRO A 3 8.89 -19.31 -12.91
C PRO A 3 9.43 -17.93 -12.52
N LYS A 4 9.50 -16.99 -13.47
CA LYS A 4 10.01 -15.62 -13.27
C LYS A 4 9.35 -14.92 -12.06
N GLN A 5 8.07 -15.15 -11.86
CA GLN A 5 7.28 -14.56 -10.77
C GLN A 5 7.75 -15.04 -9.40
N GLU A 6 8.09 -16.33 -9.26
CA GLU A 6 8.60 -16.88 -8.01
C GLU A 6 9.99 -16.33 -7.67
N ILE A 7 10.81 -16.08 -8.68
CA ILE A 7 12.15 -15.50 -8.51
C ILE A 7 12.03 -14.04 -8.04
N ILE A 8 11.17 -13.25 -8.68
CA ILE A 8 10.88 -11.87 -8.25
C ILE A 8 10.37 -11.86 -6.81
N LEU A 9 9.39 -12.70 -6.47
CA LEU A 9 8.83 -12.76 -5.13
C LEU A 9 9.87 -13.12 -4.06
N LYS A 10 10.78 -14.07 -4.34
CA LYS A 10 11.86 -14.45 -3.41
C LYS A 10 12.87 -13.32 -3.17
N GLY A 11 13.05 -12.43 -4.14
CA GLY A 11 13.98 -11.31 -4.07
C GLY A 11 13.31 -9.97 -3.77
N PHE A 12 12.01 -9.94 -3.48
CA PHE A 12 11.25 -8.72 -3.22
C PHE A 12 10.87 -8.64 -1.74
N GLN A 13 10.98 -7.44 -1.17
CA GLN A 13 10.60 -7.19 0.23
C GLN A 13 10.11 -5.76 0.39
N VAL A 14 8.99 -5.58 1.11
CA VAL A 14 8.64 -4.27 1.67
C VAL A 14 9.40 -4.08 2.98
N ASN A 15 10.23 -3.04 3.05
CA ASN A 15 11.07 -2.74 4.21
C ASN A 15 10.29 -1.97 5.28
N TRP A 16 9.47 -1.01 4.84
CA TRP A 16 8.58 -0.24 5.70
C TRP A 16 7.51 0.47 4.87
N MET A 17 6.45 0.91 5.54
CA MET A 17 5.41 1.74 4.98
C MET A 17 4.97 2.81 5.99
N ASN A 18 4.64 4.00 5.50
CA ASN A 18 3.96 5.02 6.31
C ASN A 18 2.74 5.60 5.59
N LEU A 19 1.82 6.14 6.38
CA LEU A 19 0.63 6.86 5.94
C LEU A 19 0.62 8.23 6.62
N ARG A 20 0.46 9.28 5.83
CA ARG A 20 0.40 10.67 6.27
C ARG A 20 -0.87 11.31 5.79
N ASP A 21 -1.39 12.23 6.58
CA ASP A 21 -2.38 13.18 6.11
C ASP A 21 -1.73 14.05 5.02
N ALA A 22 -2.33 14.09 3.82
CA ALA A 22 -1.73 14.76 2.67
C ALA A 22 -1.74 16.30 2.78
N ASP A 23 -2.64 16.87 3.57
CA ASP A 23 -2.78 18.31 3.74
C ASP A 23 -1.82 18.85 4.81
N THR A 24 -1.58 18.06 5.87
CA THR A 24 -0.77 18.48 7.02
C THR A 24 0.61 17.84 7.10
N GLY A 25 0.84 16.74 6.37
CA GLY A 25 2.06 15.92 6.47
C GLY A 25 2.18 15.10 7.76
N GLN A 26 1.18 15.16 8.65
CA GLN A 26 1.17 14.44 9.91
C GLN A 26 1.19 12.92 9.67
N ILE A 27 2.10 12.22 10.35
CA ILE A 27 2.12 10.74 10.34
C ILE A 27 0.87 10.22 11.07
N LEU A 28 0.08 9.43 10.36
CA LEU A 28 -1.10 8.74 10.88
C LEU A 28 -0.77 7.31 11.29
N TRP A 29 0.09 6.64 10.51
CA TRP A 29 0.50 5.27 10.76
C TRP A 29 1.88 4.99 10.15
N GLN A 30 2.61 4.06 10.75
CA GLN A 30 3.87 3.54 10.23
C GLN A 30 4.04 2.07 10.64
N GLY A 31 4.66 1.28 9.77
CA GLY A 31 4.96 -0.13 10.02
C GLY A 31 6.25 -0.56 9.33
N GLN A 32 6.92 -1.55 9.90
CA GLN A 32 8.17 -2.13 9.39
C GLN A 32 8.04 -3.62 9.01
N THR A 33 6.83 -4.17 9.10
CA THR A 33 6.55 -5.54 8.68
C THR A 33 6.47 -5.60 7.16
N ASP A 34 7.03 -6.65 6.58
CA ASP A 34 6.86 -6.93 5.15
C ASP A 34 5.43 -7.39 4.85
N ILE A 35 4.63 -6.44 4.38
CA ILE A 35 3.23 -6.64 3.99
C ILE A 35 3.06 -7.25 2.60
N SER A 36 4.15 -7.55 1.88
CA SER A 36 4.08 -8.17 0.55
C SER A 36 4.00 -9.71 0.59
N LEU A 37 4.18 -10.31 1.78
CA LEU A 37 4.12 -11.77 1.95
C LEU A 37 2.69 -12.29 1.74
N PRO A 38 2.45 -13.18 0.76
CA PRO A 38 1.10 -13.59 0.37
C PRO A 38 0.50 -14.69 1.25
N THR A 39 1.31 -15.36 2.08
CA THR A 39 0.89 -16.55 2.84
C THR A 39 0.22 -16.24 4.17
N VAL A 40 0.12 -14.97 4.53
CA VAL A 40 -0.42 -14.52 5.83
C VAL A 40 -1.38 -13.36 5.65
N GLU A 41 -2.36 -13.28 6.54
CA GLU A 41 -3.20 -12.10 6.66
C GLU A 41 -2.52 -11.08 7.57
N HIS A 42 -2.21 -9.92 7.02
CA HIS A 42 -1.55 -8.84 7.76
C HIS A 42 -2.58 -7.95 8.46
N GLN A 43 -2.26 -7.50 9.66
CA GLN A 43 -3.11 -6.58 10.44
C GLN A 43 -2.41 -5.23 10.64
N ALA A 44 -3.15 -4.14 10.38
CA ALA A 44 -2.70 -2.78 10.65
C ALA A 44 -3.73 -2.05 11.52
N LYS A 45 -3.27 -1.45 12.63
CA LYS A 45 -4.11 -0.60 13.51
C LYS A 45 -3.90 0.86 13.13
N VAL A 46 -4.79 1.39 12.30
CA VAL A 46 -4.77 2.80 11.86
C VAL A 46 -5.70 3.67 12.72
N PRO A 47 -5.36 4.95 12.98
CA PRO A 47 -6.21 5.80 13.79
C PRO A 47 -7.45 6.24 13.02
N LYS A 48 -8.61 6.23 13.66
CA LYS A 48 -9.91 6.59 13.05
C LYS A 48 -9.92 7.94 12.31
N LYS A 49 -9.07 8.89 12.72
CA LYS A 49 -8.96 10.20 12.07
C LYS A 49 -8.52 10.13 10.60
N ILE A 50 -7.91 9.01 10.16
CA ILE A 50 -7.54 8.81 8.75
C ILE A 50 -8.76 8.88 7.82
N LEU A 51 -9.95 8.49 8.30
CA LEU A 51 -11.20 8.54 7.52
C LEU A 51 -11.72 9.96 7.32
N LYS A 52 -11.13 10.95 7.99
CA LYS A 52 -11.46 12.39 7.85
C LYS A 52 -10.47 13.13 6.94
N CYS A 53 -9.39 12.47 6.53
CA CYS A 53 -8.42 13.08 5.64
C CYS A 53 -9.04 13.20 4.24
N ARG A 54 -8.88 14.38 3.62
CA ARG A 54 -9.25 14.56 2.20
C ARG A 54 -8.43 13.65 1.30
N ALA A 55 -7.16 13.48 1.62
CA ALA A 55 -6.28 12.51 0.98
C ALA A 55 -5.21 12.00 1.96
N VAL A 56 -4.72 10.80 1.71
CA VAL A 56 -3.64 10.15 2.45
C VAL A 56 -2.45 9.98 1.52
N SER A 57 -1.29 10.50 1.93
CA SER A 57 -0.02 10.21 1.28
C SER A 57 0.55 8.92 1.86
N ARG A 58 0.80 7.93 1.00
CA ARG A 58 1.43 6.67 1.36
C ARG A 58 2.86 6.66 0.84
N GLU A 59 3.81 6.26 1.68
CA GLU A 59 5.16 5.92 1.24
C GLU A 59 5.41 4.45 1.53
N ILE A 60 5.85 3.71 0.51
CA ILE A 60 6.31 2.33 0.63
C ILE A 60 7.79 2.33 0.30
N ASN A 61 8.62 1.79 1.19
CA ASN A 61 10.00 1.47 0.85
C ASN A 61 10.14 -0.02 0.63
N PHE A 62 10.72 -0.39 -0.50
CA PHE A 62 10.88 -1.78 -0.89
C PHE A 62 12.25 -2.02 -1.51
N SER A 63 12.70 -3.26 -1.44
CA SER A 63 13.91 -3.73 -2.11
C SER A 63 13.55 -4.80 -3.13
N SER A 64 14.31 -4.85 -4.24
CA SER A 64 14.20 -5.95 -5.19
C SER A 64 15.56 -6.35 -5.72
N ILE A 65 15.86 -7.66 -5.68
CA ILE A 65 17.04 -8.25 -6.32
C ILE A 65 16.87 -8.26 -7.85
N GLU A 66 15.66 -8.60 -8.32
CA GLU A 66 15.36 -8.77 -9.73
C GLU A 66 14.92 -7.46 -10.39
N PRO A 67 15.24 -7.25 -11.68
CA PRO A 67 14.72 -6.10 -12.42
C PRO A 67 13.24 -6.29 -12.76
N MET A 68 12.49 -5.18 -12.80
CA MET A 68 11.10 -5.16 -13.26
C MET A 68 10.87 -4.03 -14.26
N GLU A 69 10.20 -4.30 -15.38
CA GLU A 69 9.96 -3.29 -16.42
C GLU A 69 8.84 -2.31 -16.09
N LYS A 70 7.76 -2.82 -15.47
CA LYS A 70 6.52 -2.09 -15.19
C LYS A 70 5.94 -2.53 -13.86
N PHE A 71 6.68 -2.31 -12.77
CA PHE A 71 6.22 -2.59 -11.43
C PHE A 71 5.02 -1.70 -11.11
N ARG A 72 3.94 -2.30 -10.61
CA ARG A 72 2.66 -1.65 -10.36
C ARG A 72 1.90 -2.38 -9.25
N LEU A 73 0.94 -1.68 -8.65
CA LEU A 73 0.06 -2.20 -7.61
C LEU A 73 -1.40 -1.99 -8.00
N GLU A 74 -2.17 -3.07 -7.91
CA GLU A 74 -3.63 -3.05 -7.99
C GLU A 74 -4.15 -3.38 -6.58
N GLN A 75 -4.89 -2.47 -5.97
CA GLN A 75 -5.36 -2.62 -4.59
C GLN A 75 -6.86 -2.51 -4.53
N LYS A 76 -7.51 -3.50 -3.92
CA LYS A 76 -8.95 -3.51 -3.67
C LYS A 76 -9.24 -3.27 -2.20
N VAL A 77 -10.19 -2.39 -1.90
CA VAL A 77 -10.71 -2.18 -0.55
C VAL A 77 -12.01 -2.94 -0.41
N LEU A 78 -12.02 -3.97 0.43
CA LEU A 78 -13.19 -4.82 0.65
C LEU A 78 -13.82 -4.52 2.00
N PHE A 79 -15.15 -4.45 2.03
CA PHE A 79 -15.94 -4.46 3.25
C PHE A 79 -16.96 -5.60 3.19
N LYS A 80 -16.88 -6.54 4.14
CA LYS A 80 -17.74 -7.73 4.19
C LYS A 80 -17.79 -8.49 2.85
N GLY A 81 -16.63 -8.64 2.21
CA GLY A 81 -16.47 -9.32 0.92
C GLY A 81 -16.93 -8.52 -0.30
N ARG A 82 -17.48 -7.31 -0.14
CA ARG A 82 -17.85 -6.43 -1.25
C ARG A 82 -16.72 -5.45 -1.53
N CYS A 83 -16.32 -5.33 -2.79
CA CYS A 83 -15.35 -4.33 -3.22
C CYS A 83 -16.00 -2.93 -3.20
N LEU A 84 -15.40 -2.00 -2.47
CA LEU A 84 -15.84 -0.62 -2.40
C LEU A 84 -15.04 0.28 -3.33
N GLU A 85 -13.72 0.07 -3.37
CA GLU A 85 -12.80 0.86 -4.16
C GLU A 85 -11.71 -0.03 -4.77
N GLU A 86 -11.25 0.36 -5.96
CA GLU A 86 -10.10 -0.22 -6.63
C GLU A 86 -9.14 0.90 -6.99
N TRP A 87 -7.87 0.74 -6.63
CA TRP A 87 -6.81 1.70 -6.89
C TRP A 87 -5.70 1.08 -7.71
N PHE A 88 -5.19 1.85 -8.66
CA PHE A 88 -4.12 1.45 -9.58
C PHE A 88 -2.95 2.42 -9.41
N PHE A 89 -1.78 1.89 -9.11
CA PHE A 89 -0.56 2.67 -8.94
C PHE A 89 0.55 2.09 -9.81
N ASP A 90 1.23 2.93 -10.58
CA ASP A 90 2.36 2.55 -11.42
C ASP A 90 3.66 3.12 -10.82
N PHE A 91 4.64 2.25 -10.58
CA PHE A 91 5.99 2.65 -10.17
C PHE A 91 6.93 2.73 -11.39
N GLY A 92 6.77 1.80 -12.34
CA GLY A 92 7.58 1.72 -13.54
C GLY A 92 8.79 0.79 -13.38
N PHE A 93 9.93 1.22 -13.90
CA PHE A 93 11.13 0.39 -13.96
C PHE A 93 11.80 0.26 -12.58
N VAL A 94 12.19 -0.95 -12.21
CA VAL A 94 12.94 -1.27 -10.98
C VAL A 94 14.31 -1.80 -11.37
N ILE A 95 15.35 -1.11 -10.90
CA ILE A 95 16.75 -1.49 -11.07
C ILE A 95 17.03 -2.76 -10.24
N PRO A 96 17.79 -3.75 -10.75
CA PRO A 96 18.14 -4.93 -9.97
C PRO A 96 19.00 -4.56 -8.75
N ASN A 97 18.82 -5.26 -7.64
CA ASN A 97 19.47 -4.99 -6.35
C ASN A 97 19.30 -3.55 -5.85
N SER A 98 18.12 -2.97 -6.07
CA SER A 98 17.81 -1.60 -5.62
C SER A 98 16.87 -1.59 -4.42
N THR A 99 16.95 -0.49 -3.66
CA THR A 99 15.98 -0.11 -2.64
C THR A 99 15.36 1.22 -3.05
N ASN A 100 14.03 1.27 -3.08
CA ASN A 100 13.28 2.40 -3.59
C ASN A 100 12.26 2.87 -2.55
N THR A 101 12.00 4.17 -2.52
CA THR A 101 10.86 4.75 -1.82
C THR A 101 9.84 5.20 -2.85
N TRP A 102 8.64 4.67 -2.77
CA TRP A 102 7.52 4.96 -3.64
C TRP A 102 6.43 5.72 -2.88
N GLN A 103 6.20 6.96 -3.29
CA GLN A 103 5.10 7.77 -2.78
C GLN A 103 3.87 7.65 -3.68
N SER A 104 2.70 7.46 -3.09
CA SER A 104 1.40 7.44 -3.75
C SER A 104 0.41 8.34 -3.01
N LEU A 105 -0.49 8.99 -3.73
CA LEU A 105 -1.60 9.73 -3.14
C LEU A 105 -2.88 8.88 -3.24
N ILE A 106 -3.60 8.77 -2.13
CA ILE A 106 -4.91 8.10 -2.05
C ILE A 106 -5.93 9.18 -1.70
N GLU A 107 -6.78 9.53 -2.66
CA GLU A 107 -7.85 10.50 -2.43
C GLU A 107 -9.05 9.82 -1.78
N ALA A 108 -9.66 10.48 -0.80
CA ALA A 108 -10.88 9.97 -0.19
C ALA A 108 -12.04 10.08 -1.19
N ALA A 109 -12.90 9.06 -1.19
CA ALA A 109 -14.22 9.20 -1.77
C ALA A 109 -14.98 10.36 -1.07
N PRO A 110 -15.96 10.99 -1.75
CA PRO A 110 -16.81 12.02 -1.14
C PRO A 110 -17.34 11.59 0.23
N GLU A 111 -17.44 12.54 1.17
CA GLU A 111 -17.81 12.26 2.56
C GLU A 111 -19.17 11.53 2.69
N SER A 112 -20.09 11.77 1.75
CA SER A 112 -21.39 11.09 1.66
C SER A 112 -21.32 9.59 1.36
N GLN A 113 -20.17 9.12 0.84
CA GLN A 113 -19.91 7.72 0.51
C GLN A 113 -19.04 7.03 1.59
N MET A 114 -18.48 7.80 2.53
CA MET A 114 -17.61 7.28 3.58
C MET A 114 -18.42 6.62 4.69
N MET A 115 -18.12 5.35 4.97
CA MET A 115 -18.76 4.64 6.07
C MET A 115 -18.22 5.09 7.43
N PRO A 116 -19.06 5.17 8.48
CA PRO A 116 -18.60 5.53 9.82
C PRO A 116 -17.58 4.52 10.36
N ALA A 117 -16.58 5.01 11.09
CA ALA A 117 -15.52 4.17 11.68
C ALA A 117 -16.04 3.02 12.56
N ASN A 118 -17.22 3.16 13.16
CA ASN A 118 -17.81 2.11 14.01
C ASN A 118 -18.45 0.97 13.18
N VAL A 119 -18.73 1.20 11.90
CA VAL A 119 -19.22 0.19 10.95
C VAL A 119 -18.07 -0.63 10.36
N LEU A 120 -16.87 -0.03 10.29
CA LEU A 120 -15.64 -0.60 9.74
C LEU A 120 -14.83 -1.46 10.73
N LYS A 121 -15.32 -1.67 11.95
CA LYS A 121 -14.65 -2.48 12.98
C LYS A 121 -14.91 -3.97 12.81
#